data_AF-A0A6B3NZZ5-F1
#
_entry.id   AF-A0A6B3NZZ5-F1
#
_cell.length_a   1.000
_cell.length_b   1.000
_cell.length_c   1.000
_cell.angle_alpha   90.00
_cell.angle_beta   90.00
_cell.angle_gamma   90.00
#
_symmetry.space_group_name_H-M   'P 1'
#
loop_
_entity.id
_entity.type
_entity.pdbx_description
1 polymer ?
#
loop_
_entity_poly.entity_id
_entity_poly.type
_entity_poly.pdbx_seq_one_letter_code
_entity_poly.pdbx_strand_id
1 'polypeptide(L)'
;MSNVTDIVSAVGNAVSALAACVAAIGVWYARHQLKTSREIAQLQFEDSLGKEYRELAGELPKKALMGEVLTDSEYEEAFDELYRYVDLTNEQTSLRAHGRITPDVWKSWSEGIEANLKLPAFARAWIEIKTRSSGFEELRRLELELFQSDPKDWH
;
A
#
# COMPACT_ATOMS: atom_id res chain seq x y z
N MET A 1 47.46 -20.47 46.39
CA MET A 1 46.12 -20.90 45.91
C MET A 1 45.29 -19.75 45.32
N SER A 2 45.45 -18.48 45.73
CA SER A 2 44.62 -17.37 45.17
C SER A 2 44.91 -17.03 43.70
N ASN A 3 46.17 -17.04 43.24
CA ASN A 3 46.50 -16.73 41.83
C ASN A 3 45.80 -17.64 40.81
N VAL A 4 45.55 -18.92 41.14
CA VAL A 4 44.90 -19.86 40.20
C VAL A 4 43.41 -19.58 40.10
N THR A 5 42.75 -19.26 41.22
CA THR A 5 41.33 -18.88 41.24
C THR A 5 41.09 -17.53 40.54
N ASP A 6 42.02 -16.59 40.65
CA ASP A 6 41.92 -15.29 39.98
C ASP A 6 42.04 -15.42 38.45
N ILE A 7 42.97 -16.27 37.97
CA ILE A 7 43.13 -16.56 36.54
C ILE A 7 41.89 -17.25 35.97
N VAL A 8 41.36 -18.26 36.67
CA VAL A 8 40.14 -18.98 36.23
C VAL A 8 38.93 -18.03 36.16
N SER A 9 38.79 -17.14 37.15
CA SER A 9 37.71 -16.15 37.18
C SER A 9 37.85 -15.12 36.06
N ALA A 10 39.07 -14.64 35.79
CA ALA A 10 39.34 -13.72 34.69
C ALA A 10 39.03 -14.33 33.32
N VAL A 11 39.40 -15.60 33.10
CA VAL A 11 39.08 -16.34 31.87
C VAL A 11 37.57 -16.54 31.72
N GLY A 12 36.88 -16.93 32.79
CA GLY A 12 35.42 -17.07 32.79
C GLY A 12 34.70 -15.77 32.40
N ASN A 13 35.12 -14.64 33.00
CA ASN A 13 34.56 -13.32 32.70
C ASN A 13 34.82 -12.90 31.24
N ALA A 14 36.02 -13.18 30.71
CA ALA A 14 36.34 -12.89 29.32
C ALA A 14 35.47 -13.70 28.34
N VAL A 15 35.24 -14.98 28.62
CA VAL A 15 34.36 -15.85 27.81
C VAL A 15 32.91 -15.36 27.86
N SER A 16 32.41 -15.02 29.04
CA SER A 16 31.04 -14.48 29.19
C SER A 16 30.87 -13.14 28.48
N ALA A 17 31.86 -12.25 28.56
CA ALA A 17 31.85 -10.97 27.84
C ALA A 17 31.85 -11.18 26.32
N LEU A 18 32.67 -12.10 25.80
CA LEU A 18 32.68 -12.46 24.38
C LEU A 18 31.33 -13.03 23.92
N ALA A 19 30.74 -13.94 24.71
CA ALA A 19 29.43 -14.51 24.41
C ALA A 19 28.34 -13.43 24.37
N ALA A 20 28.36 -12.46 25.30
CA ALA A 20 27.43 -11.33 25.30
C ALA A 20 27.60 -10.45 24.06
N CYS A 21 28.83 -10.17 23.64
CA CYS A 21 29.10 -9.44 22.39
C CYS A 21 28.55 -10.17 21.16
N VAL A 22 28.77 -11.48 21.06
CA VAL A 22 28.23 -12.31 19.96
C VAL A 22 26.69 -12.30 19.95
N ALA A 23 26.06 -12.44 21.11
CA ALA A 23 24.61 -12.37 21.23
C ALA A 23 24.06 -11.00 20.79
N ALA A 24 24.70 -9.90 21.20
CA ALA A 24 24.31 -8.55 20.81
C ALA A 24 24.41 -8.33 19.29
N ILE A 25 25.49 -8.81 18.65
CA ILE A 25 25.65 -8.78 17.19
C ILE A 25 24.54 -9.61 16.52
N GLY A 26 24.23 -10.79 17.07
CA GLY A 26 23.16 -11.65 16.57
C GLY A 26 21.78 -10.96 16.61
N VAL A 27 21.44 -10.31 17.73
CA VAL A 27 20.20 -9.54 17.87
C VAL A 27 20.15 -8.36 16.91
N TRP A 28 21.27 -7.65 16.74
CA TRP A 28 21.38 -6.57 15.76
C TRP A 28 21.14 -7.06 14.33
N TYR A 29 21.76 -8.17 13.94
CA TYR A 29 21.56 -8.78 12.63
C TYR A 29 20.11 -9.24 12.43
N ALA A 30 19.51 -9.90 13.43
CA ALA A 30 18.12 -10.32 13.39
C ALA A 30 17.17 -9.12 13.22
N ARG A 31 17.43 -8.01 13.92
CA ARG A 31 16.67 -6.77 13.74
C ARG A 31 16.77 -6.23 12.32
N HIS A 32 17.97 -6.24 11.74
CA HIS A 32 18.17 -5.81 10.35
C HIS A 32 17.42 -6.72 9.37
N GLN A 33 17.52 -8.03 9.55
CA GLN A 33 16.83 -9.02 8.74
C GLN A 33 15.29 -8.88 8.80
N LEU A 34 14.72 -8.65 10.00
CA LEU A 34 13.29 -8.41 10.16
C LEU A 34 12.84 -7.13 9.46
N LYS A 35 13.68 -6.08 9.47
CA LYS A 35 13.38 -4.84 8.74
C LYS A 35 13.32 -5.10 7.24
N THR A 36 14.35 -5.73 6.67
CA THR A 36 14.38 -6.07 5.24
C THR A 36 13.24 -7.00 4.86
N SER A 37 12.92 -7.99 5.68
CA SER A 37 11.80 -8.91 5.43
C SER A 37 10.46 -8.18 5.38
N ARG A 38 10.26 -7.16 6.24
CA ARG A 38 9.06 -6.32 6.23
C ARG A 38 8.98 -5.48 4.96
N GLU A 39 10.10 -4.88 4.54
CA GLU A 39 10.18 -4.08 3.31
C GLU A 39 9.85 -4.93 2.09
N ILE A 40 10.40 -6.15 1.98
CA ILE A 40 10.09 -7.09 0.89
C ILE A 40 8.60 -7.48 0.91
N ALA A 41 8.05 -7.81 2.08
CA ALA A 41 6.65 -8.17 2.20
C ALA A 41 5.71 -7.02 1.80
N GLN A 42 6.09 -5.78 2.10
CA GLN A 42 5.35 -4.59 1.70
C GLN A 42 5.38 -4.40 0.18
N LEU A 43 6.54 -4.51 -0.46
CA LEU A 43 6.66 -4.41 -1.92
C LEU A 43 5.87 -5.52 -2.63
N GLN A 44 5.92 -6.75 -2.14
CA GLN A 44 5.13 -7.86 -2.69
C GLN A 44 3.61 -7.62 -2.55
N PHE A 45 3.19 -7.00 -1.46
CA PHE A 45 1.79 -6.61 -1.27
C PHE A 45 1.38 -5.51 -2.26
N GLU A 46 2.21 -4.49 -2.45
CA GLU A 46 1.99 -3.43 -3.45
C GLU A 46 1.92 -3.99 -4.88
N ASP A 47 2.81 -4.92 -5.23
CA ASP A 47 2.78 -5.61 -6.53
C ASP A 47 1.50 -6.42 -6.72
N SER A 48 0.98 -7.03 -5.66
CA SER A 48 -0.28 -7.80 -5.71
C SER A 48 -1.48 -6.91 -6.02
N LEU A 49 -1.55 -5.72 -5.43
CA LEU A 49 -2.58 -4.72 -5.72
C LEU A 49 -2.43 -4.15 -7.14
N GLY A 50 -1.19 -3.90 -7.57
CA GLY A 50 -0.91 -3.48 -8.94
C GLY A 50 -1.27 -4.55 -9.98
N LYS A 51 -1.24 -5.84 -9.61
CA LYS A 51 -1.73 -6.93 -10.44
C LYS A 51 -3.26 -6.96 -10.49
N GLU A 52 -3.92 -6.85 -9.33
CA GLU A 52 -5.39 -6.79 -9.25
C GLU A 52 -5.96 -5.64 -10.08
N TYR A 53 -5.35 -4.46 -10.00
CA TYR A 53 -5.71 -3.32 -10.87
C TYR A 53 -5.58 -3.67 -12.36
N ARG A 54 -4.48 -4.31 -12.78
CA ARG A 54 -4.27 -4.65 -14.20
C ARG A 54 -5.25 -5.70 -14.70
N GLU A 55 -5.63 -6.66 -13.86
CA GLU A 55 -6.63 -7.66 -14.17
C GLU A 55 -8.00 -6.99 -14.36
N LEU A 56 -8.41 -6.15 -13.40
CA LEU A 56 -9.64 -5.36 -13.50
C LEU A 56 -9.64 -4.41 -14.71
N ALA A 57 -8.54 -3.71 -14.96
CA ALA A 57 -8.41 -2.82 -16.11
C ALA A 57 -8.48 -3.57 -17.45
N GLY A 58 -8.14 -4.86 -17.46
CA GLY A 58 -8.31 -5.73 -18.62
C GLY A 58 -9.77 -6.07 -18.94
N GLU A 59 -10.67 -5.95 -17.96
CA GLU A 59 -12.11 -6.21 -18.09
C GLU A 59 -12.89 -4.94 -18.47
N LEU A 60 -12.36 -3.76 -18.16
CA LEU A 60 -12.99 -2.48 -18.50
C LEU A 60 -13.07 -2.25 -20.01
N PRO A 61 -14.16 -1.62 -20.52
CA PRO A 61 -14.27 -1.29 -21.92
C PRO A 61 -13.13 -0.37 -22.37
N LYS A 62 -12.50 -0.71 -23.50
CA LYS A 62 -11.42 0.11 -24.09
C LYS A 62 -11.87 1.55 -24.34
N LYS A 63 -13.11 1.76 -24.78
CA LYS A 63 -13.70 3.09 -24.97
C LYS A 63 -13.63 3.92 -23.68
N ALA A 64 -14.00 3.33 -22.54
CA ALA A 64 -13.91 4.00 -21.25
C ALA A 64 -12.47 4.40 -20.90
N LEU A 65 -11.52 3.47 -21.08
CA LEU A 65 -10.09 3.69 -20.82
C LEU A 65 -9.47 4.74 -21.75
N MET A 66 -9.97 4.87 -22.99
CA MET A 66 -9.51 5.88 -23.96
C MET A 66 -10.21 7.23 -23.80
N GLY A 67 -11.12 7.37 -22.83
CA GLY A 67 -11.85 8.62 -22.59
C GLY A 67 -12.99 8.88 -23.57
N GLU A 68 -13.42 7.88 -24.32
CA GLU A 68 -14.61 7.97 -25.15
C GLU A 68 -15.88 7.93 -24.28
N VAL A 69 -16.94 8.58 -24.76
CA VAL A 69 -18.25 8.54 -24.11
C VAL A 69 -18.93 7.21 -24.46
N LEU A 70 -19.28 6.43 -23.44
CA LEU A 70 -20.11 5.24 -23.60
C LEU A 70 -21.56 5.63 -23.84
N THR A 71 -22.25 4.90 -24.71
CA THR A 71 -23.71 4.93 -24.79
C THR A 71 -24.31 4.40 -23.48
N ASP A 72 -25.60 4.64 -23.23
CA ASP A 72 -26.25 4.18 -21.99
C ASP A 72 -26.21 2.64 -21.86
N SER A 73 -26.42 1.90 -22.95
CA SER A 73 -26.30 0.43 -22.94
C SER A 73 -24.88 -0.04 -22.62
N GLU A 74 -23.86 0.57 -23.26
CA GLU A 74 -22.45 0.23 -22.98
C GLU A 74 -22.05 0.59 -21.55
N TYR A 75 -22.59 1.69 -21.01
CA TYR A 75 -22.35 2.09 -19.63
C TYR A 75 -23.00 1.14 -18.64
N GLU A 76 -24.26 0.74 -18.86
CA GLU A 76 -24.95 -0.24 -18.03
C GLU A 76 -24.19 -1.58 -18.00
N GLU A 77 -23.68 -2.04 -19.14
CA GLU A 77 -22.86 -3.25 -19.24
C GLU A 77 -21.51 -3.14 -18.52
N ALA A 78 -20.95 -1.94 -18.41
CA ALA A 78 -19.63 -1.70 -17.83
C ALA A 78 -19.66 -1.23 -16.37
N PHE A 79 -20.86 -0.99 -15.82
CA PHE A 79 -21.01 -0.33 -14.53
C PHE A 79 -20.43 -1.17 -13.39
N ASP A 80 -20.55 -2.50 -13.46
CA ASP A 80 -20.03 -3.40 -12.43
C ASP A 80 -18.50 -3.33 -12.33
N GLU A 81 -17.79 -3.30 -13.46
CA GLU A 81 -16.33 -3.14 -13.49
C GLU A 81 -15.90 -1.73 -13.06
N LEU A 82 -16.65 -0.69 -13.45
CA LEU A 82 -16.40 0.69 -13.00
C LEU A 82 -16.60 0.81 -11.48
N TYR A 83 -17.60 0.14 -10.92
CA TYR A 83 -17.83 0.06 -9.48
C TYR A 83 -16.66 -0.62 -8.77
N ARG A 84 -16.21 -1.78 -9.28
CA ARG A 84 -15.04 -2.48 -8.75
C ARG A 84 -13.78 -1.64 -8.79
N TYR A 85 -13.62 -0.79 -9.81
CA TYR A 85 -12.50 0.14 -9.89
C TYR A 85 -12.54 1.19 -8.78
N VAL A 86 -13.72 1.75 -8.53
CA VAL A 86 -13.94 2.70 -7.43
C VAL A 86 -13.69 2.05 -6.06
N ASP A 87 -14.15 0.81 -5.88
CA ASP A 87 -13.93 0.04 -4.65
C ASP A 87 -12.44 -0.24 -4.39
N LEU A 88 -11.72 -0.76 -5.39
CA LEU A 88 -10.28 -0.98 -5.31
C LEU A 88 -9.53 0.32 -5.00
N THR A 89 -9.93 1.43 -5.64
CA THR A 89 -9.33 2.74 -5.41
C THR A 89 -9.54 3.22 -3.96
N ASN A 90 -10.72 3.00 -3.40
CA ASN A 90 -10.99 3.34 -2.01
C ASN A 90 -10.14 2.51 -1.05
N GLU A 91 -10.07 1.19 -1.27
CA GLU A 91 -9.22 0.30 -0.48
C GLU A 91 -7.75 0.70 -0.56
N GLN A 92 -7.21 0.98 -1.75
CA GLN A 92 -5.84 1.47 -1.95
C GLN A 92 -5.57 2.76 -1.17
N THR A 93 -6.53 3.68 -1.16
CA THR A 93 -6.44 4.94 -0.38
C THR A 93 -6.44 4.65 1.12
N SER A 94 -7.30 3.76 1.60
CA SER A 94 -7.33 3.33 3.00
C SER A 94 -6.02 2.64 3.42
N LEU A 95 -5.48 1.77 2.57
CA LEU A 95 -4.19 1.12 2.81
C LEU A 95 -3.04 2.13 2.90
N ARG A 96 -3.06 3.19 2.09
CA ARG A 96 -2.10 4.30 2.23
C ARG A 96 -2.27 5.02 3.57
N ALA A 97 -3.50 5.31 3.99
CA ALA A 97 -3.74 5.95 5.28
C ALA A 97 -3.15 5.16 6.45
N HIS A 98 -3.26 3.83 6.39
CA HIS A 98 -2.69 2.91 7.37
C HIS A 98 -1.18 2.64 7.19
N GLY A 99 -0.50 3.30 6.26
CA GLY A 99 0.94 3.17 6.02
C GLY A 99 1.37 1.82 5.45
N ARG A 100 0.45 1.12 4.78
CA ARG A 100 0.71 -0.16 4.11
C ARG A 100 1.22 0.01 2.68
N ILE A 101 1.05 1.20 2.10
CA ILE A 101 1.56 1.58 0.78
C ILE A 101 2.68 2.59 0.97
N THR A 102 3.81 2.41 0.27
CA THR A 102 4.96 3.31 0.25
C THR A 102 4.62 4.65 -0.42
N PRO A 103 5.29 5.75 -0.05
CA PRO A 103 5.00 7.08 -0.63
C PRO A 103 5.23 7.11 -2.15
N ASP A 104 6.27 6.44 -2.64
CA ASP A 104 6.61 6.43 -4.07
C ASP A 104 5.54 5.71 -4.91
N VAL A 105 5.07 4.56 -4.43
CA VAL A 105 3.97 3.81 -5.08
C VAL A 105 2.67 4.59 -5.01
N TRP A 106 2.36 5.15 -3.83
CA TRP A 106 1.13 5.94 -3.65
C TRP A 106 1.08 7.14 -4.59
N LYS A 107 2.18 7.87 -4.77
CA LYS A 107 2.23 9.01 -5.69
C LYS A 107 1.82 8.59 -7.11
N SER A 108 2.40 7.50 -7.62
CA SER A 108 2.04 6.98 -8.95
C SER A 108 0.58 6.54 -9.02
N TRP A 109 0.05 5.92 -7.97
CA TRP A 109 -1.34 5.46 -7.94
C TRP A 109 -2.31 6.63 -7.88
N SER A 110 -2.07 7.63 -7.03
CA SER A 110 -2.91 8.82 -6.88
C SER A 110 -3.01 9.59 -8.19
N GLU A 111 -1.91 9.76 -8.91
CA GLU A 111 -1.88 10.39 -10.25
C GLU A 111 -2.74 9.60 -11.25
N GLY A 112 -2.64 8.27 -11.26
CA GLY A 112 -3.44 7.40 -12.14
C GLY A 112 -4.94 7.39 -11.77
N ILE A 113 -5.25 7.38 -10.48
CA ILE A 113 -6.62 7.46 -9.96
C ILE A 113 -7.28 8.76 -10.38
N GLU A 114 -6.59 9.88 -10.17
CA GLU A 114 -7.08 11.20 -10.57
C GLU A 114 -7.31 11.26 -12.09
N ALA A 115 -6.39 10.73 -12.89
CA ALA A 115 -6.51 10.71 -14.34
C ALA A 115 -7.72 9.88 -14.80
N ASN A 116 -7.92 8.68 -14.24
CA ASN A 116 -9.04 7.82 -14.58
C ASN A 116 -10.38 8.43 -14.17
N LEU A 117 -10.49 9.00 -12.96
CA LEU A 117 -11.74 9.63 -12.49
C LEU A 117 -12.14 10.86 -13.31
N LYS A 118 -11.22 11.45 -14.08
CA LYS A 118 -11.52 12.53 -15.04
C LYS A 118 -12.07 12.02 -16.38
N LEU A 119 -11.96 10.71 -16.68
CA LEU A 119 -12.51 10.13 -17.89
C LEU A 119 -14.05 10.04 -17.81
N PRO A 120 -14.79 10.21 -18.93
CA PRO A 120 -16.25 10.36 -18.89
C PRO A 120 -17.00 9.20 -18.20
N ALA A 121 -16.64 7.95 -18.52
CA ALA A 121 -17.30 6.78 -17.95
C ALA A 121 -17.06 6.64 -16.44
N PHE A 122 -15.81 6.88 -16.00
CA PHE A 122 -15.43 6.82 -14.59
C PHE A 122 -16.03 7.97 -13.79
N ALA A 123 -16.02 9.19 -14.32
CA ALA A 123 -16.65 10.34 -13.70
C ALA A 123 -18.16 10.11 -13.50
N ARG A 124 -18.84 9.58 -14.54
CA ARG A 124 -20.27 9.21 -14.48
C ARG A 124 -20.51 8.16 -13.39
N ALA A 125 -19.73 7.07 -13.38
CA ALA A 125 -19.83 6.03 -12.37
C ALA A 125 -19.60 6.56 -10.96
N TRP A 126 -18.58 7.40 -10.76
CA TRP A 126 -18.29 7.96 -9.45
C TRP A 126 -19.40 8.87 -8.93
N ILE A 127 -19.99 9.72 -9.78
CA ILE A 127 -21.15 10.54 -9.42
C ILE A 127 -22.34 9.66 -9.02
N GLU A 128 -22.60 8.60 -9.80
CA GLU A 128 -23.70 7.68 -9.55
C GLU A 128 -23.53 6.90 -8.24
N ILE A 129 -22.34 6.36 -7.98
CA ILE A 129 -21.99 5.67 -6.73
C ILE A 129 -22.15 6.62 -5.55
N LYS A 130 -21.65 7.85 -5.66
CA LYS A 130 -21.76 8.86 -4.61
C LYS A 130 -23.21 9.20 -4.25
N THR A 131 -24.10 9.12 -5.25
CA THR A 131 -25.54 9.39 -5.09
C THR A 131 -26.27 8.21 -4.45
N ARG A 132 -25.83 6.98 -4.72
CA ARG A 132 -26.49 5.74 -4.27
C ARG A 132 -25.99 5.21 -2.93
N SER A 133 -24.78 5.58 -2.51
CA SER A 133 -24.14 5.06 -1.30
C SER A 133 -23.41 6.15 -0.53
N SER A 134 -23.45 6.09 0.80
CA SER A 134 -22.63 6.94 1.67
C SER A 134 -21.23 6.36 1.95
N GLY A 135 -20.88 5.19 1.40
CA GLY A 135 -19.53 4.62 1.57
C GLY A 135 -18.44 5.35 0.78
N PHE A 136 -17.25 4.72 0.71
CA PHE A 136 -16.07 5.21 -0.02
C PHE A 136 -15.46 6.50 0.56
N GLU A 137 -15.33 6.56 1.89
CA GLU A 137 -14.93 7.79 2.58
C GLU A 137 -13.51 8.23 2.27
N GLU A 138 -12.60 7.27 2.10
CA GLU A 138 -11.23 7.57 1.74
C GLU A 138 -11.14 8.20 0.35
N LEU A 139 -11.81 7.64 -0.65
CA LEU A 139 -11.82 8.23 -1.99
C LEU A 139 -12.56 9.57 -2.03
N ARG A 140 -13.66 9.71 -1.29
CA ARG A 140 -14.37 11.00 -1.14
C ARG A 140 -13.45 12.07 -0.56
N ARG A 141 -12.73 11.74 0.51
CA ARG A 141 -11.78 12.66 1.12
C ARG A 141 -10.65 13.02 0.16
N LEU A 142 -10.11 12.03 -0.57
CA LEU A 142 -9.07 12.25 -1.56
C LEU A 142 -9.52 13.20 -2.68
N GLU A 143 -10.75 13.00 -3.20
CA GLU A 143 -11.36 13.90 -4.20
C GLU A 143 -11.59 15.31 -3.63
N LEU A 144 -12.11 15.42 -2.40
CA LEU A 144 -12.32 16.71 -1.72
C LEU A 144 -11.02 17.48 -1.51
N GLU A 145 -9.93 16.77 -1.24
CA GLU A 145 -8.58 17.32 -1.07
C GLU A 145 -7.82 17.43 -2.42
N LEU A 146 -8.52 17.27 -3.55
CA LEU A 146 -8.02 17.41 -4.92
C LEU A 146 -6.78 16.56 -5.23
N PHE A 147 -6.70 15.37 -4.61
CA PHE A 147 -5.56 14.45 -4.75
C PHE A 147 -4.21 15.06 -4.33
N GLN A 148 -4.21 16.17 -3.58
CA GLN A 148 -2.99 16.88 -3.17
C GLN A 148 -2.46 16.43 -1.81
N SER A 149 -3.31 15.79 -1.01
CA SER A 149 -2.94 15.30 0.31
C SER A 149 -2.43 13.87 0.24
N ASP A 150 -1.57 13.53 1.20
CA ASP A 150 -1.17 12.16 1.42
C ASP A 150 -2.10 11.51 2.46
N PRO A 151 -2.83 10.43 2.14
CA PRO A 151 -3.69 9.76 3.10
C PRO A 151 -2.95 9.30 4.36
N LYS A 152 -1.63 9.09 4.29
CA LYS A 152 -0.83 8.73 5.47
C LYS A 152 -0.93 9.76 6.59
N ASP A 153 -1.22 11.02 6.26
CA ASP A 153 -1.32 12.15 7.20
C ASP A 153 -2.76 12.39 7.71
N TRP A 154 -3.70 11.51 7.36
CA TRP A 154 -5.10 11.63 7.78
C TRP A 154 -5.37 11.22 9.23
N HIS A 155 -4.44 10.50 9.85
CA HIS A 155 -4.54 9.92 11.20
C HIS A 155 -3.24 10.03 11.99
#